data_AF-A0A951T2E8-F1
#
_entry.id   AF-A0A951T2E8-F1
#
_cell.length_a   1.000
_cell.length_b   1.000
_cell.length_c   1.000
_cell.angle_alpha   90.00
_cell.angle_beta   90.00
_cell.angle_gamma   90.00
#
_symmetry.space_group_name_H-M   'P 1'
#
loop_
_entity.id
_entity.type
_entity.pdbx_description
1 polymer ?
#
loop_
_entity_poly.entity_id
_entity_poly.type
_entity_poly.pdbx_seq_one_letter_code
_entity_poly.pdbx_strand_id
1 'polypeptide(L)'
;MSEMRKLALLVLTLFAILSTTGITLFTNRIVKPIKQLRDAANELASGDLRELVSVSSKDEILLLANDFNRLIEAMQKVLGGLTQHSVQLASSTEEMSSTLNNFTVQAQNQSASTEEIAATTEQLSAGMDLVYQSSNQQNESVESLIGTMQGLSAKIGDMGKMVVSAGQKIDDINSLAKDGETTLSKLNDSMKAVLESSTSMTSIIEIINEISDRINLLSLNAAIEAA
;
A
#
# COMPACT_ATOMS: atom_id res chain seq x y z
N MET A 1 131.39 24.68 -15.17
CA MET A 1 130.15 25.24 -14.58
C MET A 1 129.01 25.43 -15.59
N SER A 2 129.27 25.62 -16.89
CA SER A 2 128.23 25.78 -17.93
C SER A 2 127.43 24.50 -18.23
N GLU A 3 128.08 23.34 -18.29
CA GLU A 3 127.41 22.06 -18.64
C GLU A 3 126.45 21.58 -17.54
N MET A 4 126.81 21.75 -16.25
CA MET A 4 125.88 21.45 -15.15
C MET A 4 124.62 22.32 -15.16
N ARG A 5 124.72 23.59 -15.61
CA ARG A 5 123.57 24.50 -15.74
C ARG A 5 122.64 24.06 -16.88
N LYS A 6 123.19 23.59 -18.01
CA LYS A 6 122.40 23.07 -19.14
C LYS A 6 121.65 21.78 -18.78
N LEU A 7 122.30 20.84 -18.09
CA LEU A 7 121.66 19.61 -17.63
C LEU A 7 120.51 19.88 -16.64
N ALA A 8 120.73 20.78 -15.67
CA ALA A 8 119.70 21.19 -14.72
C ALA A 8 118.49 21.83 -15.42
N LEU A 9 118.72 22.66 -16.43
CA LEU A 9 117.64 23.27 -17.24
C LEU A 9 116.86 22.21 -18.04
N LEU A 10 117.53 21.24 -18.67
CA LEU A 10 116.85 20.16 -19.39
C LEU A 10 115.96 19.32 -18.47
N VAL A 11 116.47 18.94 -17.29
CA VAL A 11 115.68 18.19 -16.28
C VAL A 11 114.48 19.00 -15.82
N LEU A 12 114.64 20.29 -15.56
CA LEU A 12 113.53 21.18 -15.19
C LEU A 12 112.48 21.28 -16.31
N THR A 13 112.90 21.41 -17.57
CA THR A 13 111.97 21.48 -18.70
C THR A 13 111.22 20.16 -18.91
N LEU A 14 111.90 19.02 -18.81
CA LEU A 14 111.27 17.70 -18.93
C LEU A 14 110.28 17.45 -17.78
N PHE A 15 110.65 17.83 -16.56
CA PHE A 15 109.78 17.75 -15.40
C PHE A 15 108.54 18.65 -15.56
N ALA A 16 108.71 19.86 -16.10
CA ALA A 16 107.60 20.75 -16.40
C ALA A 16 106.64 20.17 -17.46
N ILE A 17 107.16 19.55 -18.52
CA ILE A 17 106.35 18.90 -19.57
C ILE A 17 105.59 17.70 -19.02
N LEU A 18 106.26 16.83 -18.25
CA LEU A 18 105.64 15.65 -17.62
C LEU A 18 104.56 16.07 -16.62
N SER A 19 104.83 17.09 -15.80
CA SER A 19 103.86 17.61 -14.82
C SER A 19 102.65 18.20 -15.53
N THR A 20 102.86 19.00 -16.58
CA THR A 20 101.77 19.59 -17.36
C THR A 20 100.92 18.49 -18.00
N THR A 21 101.56 17.50 -18.64
CA THR A 21 100.85 16.38 -19.29
C THR A 21 100.06 15.54 -18.27
N GLY A 22 100.66 15.27 -17.10
CA GLY A 22 100.01 14.55 -16.00
C GLY A 22 98.79 15.30 -15.46
N ILE A 23 98.89 16.61 -15.27
CA ILE A 23 97.77 17.46 -14.82
C ILE A 23 96.63 17.45 -15.85
N THR A 24 96.94 17.56 -17.14
CA THR A 24 95.92 17.55 -18.19
C THR A 24 95.21 16.20 -18.28
N LEU A 25 95.94 15.09 -18.16
CA LEU A 25 95.35 13.74 -18.13
C LEU A 25 94.50 13.52 -16.89
N PHE A 26 94.97 13.91 -15.71
CA PHE A 26 94.21 13.81 -14.46
C PHE A 26 92.94 14.65 -14.50
N THR A 27 93.03 15.87 -15.03
CA THR A 27 91.88 16.77 -15.17
C THR A 27 90.85 16.18 -16.13
N ASN A 28 91.27 15.64 -17.27
CA ASN A 28 90.36 15.10 -18.28
C ASN A 28 89.78 13.73 -17.92
N ARG A 29 90.51 12.89 -17.16
CA ARG A 29 90.04 11.54 -16.79
C ARG A 29 89.26 11.49 -15.48
N ILE A 30 89.53 12.39 -14.54
CA ILE A 30 88.93 12.35 -13.20
C ILE A 30 88.13 13.61 -12.91
N VAL A 31 88.77 14.78 -12.95
CA VAL A 31 88.15 16.05 -12.49
C VAL A 31 86.93 16.43 -13.34
N LYS A 32 87.06 16.36 -14.67
CA LYS A 32 85.98 16.76 -15.59
C LYS A 32 84.75 15.83 -15.49
N PRO A 33 84.89 14.49 -15.54
CA PRO A 33 83.76 13.58 -15.29
C PRO A 33 83.09 13.74 -13.92
N ILE A 34 83.86 13.95 -12.85
CA ILE A 34 83.30 14.19 -11.51
C ILE A 34 82.50 15.50 -11.49
N LYS A 35 83.00 16.55 -12.16
CA LYS A 35 82.27 17.81 -12.29
C LYS A 35 80.96 17.61 -13.06
N GLN A 36 80.95 16.81 -14.13
CA GLN A 36 79.73 16.48 -14.88
C GLN A 36 78.72 15.71 -14.01
N LEU A 37 79.17 14.73 -13.24
CA LEU A 37 78.33 14.02 -12.27
C LEU A 37 77.75 14.96 -11.21
N ARG A 38 78.57 15.88 -10.68
CA ARG A 38 78.12 16.89 -9.73
C ARG A 38 77.07 17.83 -10.34
N ASP A 39 77.28 18.28 -11.56
CA ASP A 39 76.38 19.19 -12.25
C ASP A 39 75.05 18.49 -12.55
N ALA A 40 75.08 17.24 -13.04
CA ALA A 40 73.88 16.42 -13.21
C ALA A 40 73.18 16.07 -11.88
N ALA A 41 73.92 15.90 -10.79
CA ALA A 41 73.33 15.74 -9.45
C ALA A 41 72.62 17.01 -8.97
N ASN A 42 73.13 18.20 -9.31
CA ASN A 42 72.43 19.45 -9.03
C ASN A 42 71.17 19.60 -9.88
N GLU A 43 71.21 19.19 -11.15
CA GLU A 43 70.04 19.18 -12.03
C GLU A 43 68.97 18.21 -11.53
N LEU A 44 69.38 16.98 -11.18
CA LEU A 44 68.53 15.99 -10.51
C LEU A 44 67.89 16.56 -9.23
N ALA A 45 68.66 17.25 -8.39
CA ALA A 45 68.17 17.88 -7.17
C ALA A 45 67.19 19.04 -7.45
N SER A 46 67.31 19.70 -8.60
CA SER A 46 66.35 20.71 -9.07
C SER A 46 65.10 20.10 -9.72
N GLY A 47 65.05 18.77 -9.87
CA GLY A 47 63.94 18.04 -10.48
C GLY A 47 64.06 17.88 -12.00
N ASP A 48 65.16 18.32 -12.61
CA ASP A 48 65.45 18.06 -14.02
C ASP A 48 66.14 16.71 -14.17
N LEU A 49 65.40 15.75 -14.72
CA LEU A 49 65.83 14.36 -14.91
C LEU A 49 66.22 14.09 -16.36
N ARG A 50 66.29 15.09 -17.24
CA ARG A 50 66.40 14.86 -18.69
C ARG A 50 67.82 14.52 -19.14
N GLU A 51 68.83 15.01 -18.42
CA GLU A 51 70.23 14.82 -18.81
C GLU A 51 70.82 13.54 -18.20
N LEU A 52 71.32 12.66 -19.07
CA LEU A 52 72.10 11.50 -18.68
C LEU A 52 73.59 11.83 -18.72
N VAL A 53 74.34 11.33 -17.75
CA VAL A 53 75.78 11.56 -17.66
C VAL A 53 76.50 10.62 -18.61
N SER A 54 77.22 11.19 -19.60
CA SER A 54 78.06 10.43 -20.53
C SER A 54 79.54 10.71 -20.26
N VAL A 55 80.30 9.64 -19.96
CA VAL A 55 81.74 9.70 -19.70
C VAL A 55 82.48 8.79 -20.67
N SER A 56 83.63 9.25 -21.18
CA SER A 56 84.48 8.49 -22.11
C SER A 56 85.50 7.58 -21.41
N SER A 57 85.49 7.52 -20.07
CA SER A 57 86.42 6.69 -19.30
C SER A 57 86.05 5.20 -19.37
N LYS A 58 86.99 4.30 -19.05
CA LYS A 58 86.78 2.84 -19.01
C LYS A 58 87.10 2.25 -17.62
N ASP A 59 87.06 3.09 -16.59
CA ASP A 59 87.41 2.78 -15.22
C ASP A 59 86.18 2.93 -14.30
N GLU A 60 86.40 3.03 -12.99
CA GLU A 60 85.35 3.16 -11.97
C GLU A 60 84.44 4.38 -12.19
N ILE A 61 84.91 5.41 -12.91
CA ILE A 61 84.11 6.59 -13.26
C ILE A 61 82.98 6.22 -14.21
N LEU A 62 83.21 5.27 -15.14
CA LEU A 62 82.17 4.77 -16.04
C LEU A 62 81.09 3.99 -15.27
N LEU A 63 81.50 3.16 -14.32
CA LEU A 63 80.57 2.42 -13.46
C LEU A 63 79.70 3.38 -12.65
N LEU A 64 80.30 4.39 -12.03
CA LEU A 64 79.59 5.40 -11.25
C LEU A 64 78.60 6.21 -12.11
N ALA A 65 78.98 6.59 -13.34
CA ALA A 65 78.08 7.28 -14.26
C ALA A 65 76.89 6.40 -14.66
N ASN A 66 77.10 5.11 -14.91
CA ASN A 66 76.03 4.18 -15.23
C ASN A 66 75.06 3.98 -14.05
N ASP A 67 75.57 3.82 -12.83
CA ASP A 67 74.72 3.68 -11.64
C ASP A 67 73.92 4.96 -11.35
N PHE A 68 74.53 6.13 -11.59
CA PHE A 68 73.83 7.41 -11.49
C PHE A 68 72.71 7.54 -12.54
N ASN A 69 72.95 7.13 -13.79
CA ASN A 69 71.92 7.12 -14.83
C ASN A 69 70.77 6.17 -14.49
N ARG A 70 71.05 4.98 -13.92
CA ARG A 70 70.01 4.06 -13.43
C ARG A 70 69.14 4.69 -12.34
N LEU A 71 69.72 5.54 -11.48
CA LEU A 71 68.98 6.29 -10.48
C LEU A 71 68.07 7.35 -11.11
N ILE A 72 68.55 8.08 -12.12
CA ILE A 72 67.73 9.02 -12.90
C ILE A 72 66.54 8.30 -13.54
N GLU A 73 66.78 7.18 -14.23
CA GLU A 73 65.72 6.38 -14.86
C GLU A 73 64.69 5.86 -13.85
N ALA A 74 65.13 5.40 -12.67
CA ALA A 74 64.23 4.96 -11.61
C ALA A 74 63.35 6.12 -11.10
N MET A 75 63.92 7.31 -10.91
CA MET A 75 63.18 8.51 -10.51
C MET A 75 62.18 8.97 -11.58
N GLN A 76 62.57 8.97 -12.85
CA GLN A 76 61.66 9.25 -13.96
C GLN A 76 60.46 8.30 -13.96
N LYS A 77 60.71 6.99 -13.76
CA LYS A 77 59.64 5.98 -13.71
C LYS A 77 58.68 6.22 -12.53
N VAL A 78 59.21 6.57 -11.35
CA VAL A 78 58.40 6.88 -10.17
C VAL A 78 57.53 8.11 -10.41
N LEU A 79 58.10 9.20 -10.95
CA LEU A 79 57.35 10.42 -11.25
C LEU A 79 56.31 10.21 -12.36
N GLY A 80 56.65 9.42 -13.39
CA GLY A 80 55.69 8.99 -14.41
C GLY A 80 54.52 8.21 -13.82
N GLY A 81 54.79 7.27 -12.91
CA GLY A 81 53.73 6.57 -12.17
C GLY A 81 52.90 7.51 -11.29
N LEU A 82 53.53 8.45 -10.59
CA LEU A 82 52.85 9.42 -9.72
C LEU A 82 51.92 10.36 -10.50
N THR A 83 52.37 10.85 -11.65
CA THR A 83 51.55 11.69 -12.54
C THR A 83 50.36 10.91 -13.11
N GLN A 84 50.58 9.68 -13.57
CA GLN A 84 49.49 8.80 -14.02
C GLN A 84 48.47 8.53 -12.91
N HIS A 85 48.92 8.22 -11.69
CA HIS A 85 48.03 8.01 -10.56
C HIS A 85 47.28 9.28 -10.15
N SER A 86 47.91 10.45 -10.26
CA SER A 86 47.26 11.73 -9.97
C SER A 86 46.13 12.03 -10.97
N VAL A 87 46.35 11.75 -12.26
CA VAL A 87 45.32 11.88 -13.30
C VAL A 87 44.16 10.91 -13.05
N GLN A 88 44.49 9.65 -12.74
CA GLN A 88 43.46 8.65 -12.40
C GLN A 88 42.64 9.07 -11.18
N LEU A 89 43.31 9.57 -10.13
CA LEU A 89 42.66 10.04 -8.91
C LEU A 89 41.73 11.24 -9.19
N ALA A 90 42.17 12.18 -10.03
CA ALA A 90 41.33 13.31 -10.44
C ALA A 90 40.06 12.82 -11.16
N SER A 91 40.19 11.91 -12.14
CA SER A 91 39.05 11.34 -12.86
C SER A 91 38.09 10.57 -11.93
N SER A 92 38.61 9.73 -11.02
CA SER A 92 37.78 9.02 -10.04
C SER A 92 37.07 9.99 -9.08
N THR A 93 37.68 11.13 -8.76
CA THR A 93 37.05 12.17 -7.93
C THR A 93 35.90 12.86 -8.66
N GLU A 94 36.05 13.13 -9.97
CA GLU A 94 34.97 13.68 -10.80
C GLU A 94 33.79 12.70 -10.92
N GLU A 95 34.06 11.42 -11.16
CA GLU A 95 33.04 10.37 -11.21
C GLU A 95 32.32 10.23 -9.87
N MET A 96 33.07 10.28 -8.76
CA MET A 96 32.51 10.25 -7.42
C MET A 96 31.64 11.48 -7.15
N SER A 97 32.04 12.67 -7.58
CA SER A 97 31.24 13.89 -7.47
C SER A 97 29.91 13.77 -8.24
N SER A 98 29.94 13.22 -9.45
CA SER A 98 28.73 12.95 -10.24
C SER A 98 27.81 11.94 -9.53
N THR A 99 28.39 10.88 -8.96
CA THR A 99 27.66 9.87 -8.20
C THR A 99 27.01 10.46 -6.95
N LEU A 100 27.73 11.32 -6.21
CA LEU A 100 27.19 12.02 -5.04
C LEU A 100 26.05 12.97 -5.38
N ASN A 101 26.11 13.65 -6.54
CA ASN A 101 25.01 14.47 -7.00
C ASN A 101 23.75 13.63 -7.27
N ASN A 102 23.89 12.50 -7.98
CA ASN A 102 22.78 11.57 -8.20
C ASN A 102 22.24 10.98 -6.89
N PHE A 103 23.12 10.63 -5.95
CA PHE A 103 22.73 10.16 -4.63
C PHE A 103 21.92 11.21 -3.87
N THR A 104 22.31 12.48 -3.92
CA THR A 104 21.59 13.59 -3.28
C THR A 104 20.17 13.73 -3.84
N VAL A 105 20.01 13.67 -5.16
CA VAL A 105 18.69 13.71 -5.81
C VAL A 105 17.84 12.51 -5.39
N GLN A 106 18.42 11.31 -5.34
CA GLN A 106 17.69 10.13 -4.88
C GLN A 106 17.28 10.23 -3.40
N ALA A 107 18.15 10.75 -2.53
CA ALA A 107 17.84 10.96 -1.13
C ALA A 107 16.69 11.97 -0.95
N GLN A 108 16.65 13.04 -1.75
CA GLN A 108 15.53 14.00 -1.76
C GLN A 108 14.22 13.34 -2.18
N ASN A 109 14.23 12.56 -3.28
CA ASN A 109 13.06 11.82 -3.73
C ASN A 109 12.59 10.81 -2.66
N GLN A 110 13.51 10.12 -2.01
CA GLN A 110 13.19 9.17 -0.94
C GLN A 110 12.58 9.87 0.29
N SER A 111 13.06 11.08 0.63
CA SER A 111 12.46 11.90 1.68
C SER A 111 11.01 12.27 1.32
N ALA A 112 10.76 12.73 0.09
CA ALA A 112 9.41 13.06 -0.37
C ALA A 112 8.47 11.85 -0.35
N SER A 113 8.93 10.68 -0.82
CA SER A 113 8.14 9.44 -0.73
C SER A 113 7.86 9.04 0.72
N THR A 114 8.78 9.30 1.64
CA THR A 114 8.60 9.02 3.07
C THR A 114 7.53 9.94 3.69
N GLU A 115 7.52 11.22 3.31
CA GLU A 115 6.47 12.17 3.72
C GLU A 115 5.09 11.74 3.19
N GLU A 116 5.01 11.27 1.94
CA GLU A 116 3.77 10.73 1.36
C GLU A 116 3.30 9.46 2.09
N ILE A 117 4.22 8.55 2.44
CA ILE A 117 3.90 7.35 3.23
C ILE A 117 3.39 7.75 4.62
N ALA A 118 3.99 8.76 5.26
CA ALA A 118 3.51 9.24 6.55
C ALA A 118 2.09 9.81 6.46
N ALA A 119 1.83 10.67 5.47
CA ALA A 119 0.51 11.25 5.23
C ALA A 119 -0.55 10.17 4.94
N THR A 120 -0.25 9.19 4.09
CA THR A 120 -1.18 8.08 3.80
C THR A 120 -1.42 7.19 5.02
N THR A 121 -0.41 7.02 5.90
CA THR A 121 -0.57 6.29 7.16
C THR A 121 -1.49 7.03 8.13
N GLU A 122 -1.38 8.36 8.23
CA GLU A 122 -2.31 9.17 9.02
C GLU A 122 -3.75 9.07 8.48
N GLN A 123 -3.92 9.18 7.16
CA GLN A 123 -5.24 9.01 6.53
C GLN A 123 -5.82 7.62 6.77
N LEU A 124 -4.99 6.57 6.73
CA LEU A 124 -5.42 5.21 7.01
C LEU A 124 -5.86 5.05 8.47
N SER A 125 -5.13 5.63 9.43
CA SER A 125 -5.51 5.62 10.84
C SER A 125 -6.86 6.29 11.06
N ALA A 126 -7.07 7.47 10.46
CA ALA A 126 -8.37 8.15 10.51
C ALA A 126 -9.49 7.31 9.85
N GLY A 127 -9.19 6.64 8.74
CA GLY A 127 -10.11 5.71 8.09
C GLY A 127 -10.49 4.52 8.98
N MET A 128 -9.52 3.97 9.73
CA MET A 128 -9.78 2.88 10.69
C MET A 128 -10.67 3.33 11.84
N ASP A 129 -10.49 4.54 12.36
CA ASP A 129 -11.38 5.09 13.40
C ASP A 129 -12.83 5.23 12.89
N LEU A 130 -13.01 5.68 11.64
CA LEU A 130 -14.33 5.76 11.01
C LEU A 130 -14.98 4.38 10.83
N VAL A 131 -14.19 3.38 10.41
CA VAL A 131 -14.67 1.99 10.29
C VAL A 131 -15.06 1.44 11.65
N TYR A 132 -14.26 1.68 12.69
CA TYR A 132 -14.57 1.26 14.06
C TYR A 132 -15.88 1.88 14.56
N GLN A 133 -16.05 3.19 14.39
CA GLN A 133 -17.29 3.89 14.77
C GLN A 133 -18.50 3.36 14.00
N SER A 134 -18.36 3.16 12.68
CA SER A 134 -19.42 2.62 11.83
C SER A 134 -19.81 1.20 12.24
N SER A 135 -18.83 0.38 12.62
CA SER A 135 -19.05 -0.98 13.11
C SER A 135 -19.81 -1.00 14.44
N ASN A 136 -19.48 -0.08 15.36
CA ASN A 136 -20.24 0.06 16.61
C ASN A 136 -21.68 0.51 16.36
N GLN A 137 -21.90 1.51 15.51
CA GLN A 137 -23.23 1.97 15.15
C GLN A 137 -24.05 0.88 14.43
N GLN A 138 -23.38 0.04 13.62
CA GLN A 138 -24.01 -1.10 13.00
C GLN A 138 -24.43 -2.15 14.04
N ASN A 139 -23.62 -2.40 15.07
CA ASN A 139 -23.99 -3.30 16.16
C ASN A 139 -25.23 -2.80 16.91
N GLU A 140 -25.30 -1.52 17.24
CA GLU A 140 -26.49 -0.91 17.86
C GLU A 140 -27.73 -1.05 16.97
N SER A 141 -27.56 -0.85 15.65
CA SER A 141 -28.65 -1.01 14.67
C SER A 141 -29.15 -2.45 14.60
N VAL A 142 -28.24 -3.43 14.71
CA VAL A 142 -28.58 -4.86 14.76
C VAL A 142 -29.34 -5.19 16.05
N GLU A 143 -28.90 -4.66 17.20
CA GLU A 143 -29.62 -4.84 18.47
C GLU A 143 -31.04 -4.27 18.42
N SER A 144 -31.21 -3.07 17.86
CA SER A 144 -32.53 -2.47 17.63
C SER A 144 -33.38 -3.35 16.70
N LEU A 145 -32.79 -3.89 15.62
CA LEU A 145 -33.50 -4.78 14.71
C LEU A 145 -33.98 -6.05 15.42
N ILE A 146 -33.15 -6.66 16.26
CA ILE A 146 -33.55 -7.82 17.08
C ILE A 146 -34.76 -7.47 17.95
N GLY A 147 -34.73 -6.31 18.62
CA GLY A 147 -35.87 -5.84 19.42
C GLY A 147 -37.16 -5.68 18.61
N THR A 148 -37.07 -5.08 17.42
CA THR A 148 -38.25 -4.94 16.53
C THR A 148 -38.77 -6.29 16.05
N MET A 149 -37.89 -7.26 15.78
CA MET A 149 -38.27 -8.61 15.36
C MET A 149 -38.96 -9.39 16.49
N GLN A 150 -38.49 -9.25 17.73
CA GLN A 150 -39.17 -9.82 18.90
C GLN A 150 -40.58 -9.22 19.06
N GLY A 151 -40.71 -7.90 18.94
CA GLY A 151 -42.01 -7.22 18.98
C GLY A 151 -42.96 -7.66 17.85
N LEU A 152 -42.43 -7.86 16.64
CA LEU A 152 -43.19 -8.39 15.51
C LEU A 152 -43.65 -9.82 15.77
N SER A 153 -42.78 -10.69 16.27
CA SER A 153 -43.11 -12.07 16.62
C SER A 153 -44.23 -12.15 17.66
N ALA A 154 -44.21 -11.27 18.68
CA ALA A 154 -45.28 -11.18 19.67
C ALA A 154 -46.62 -10.80 19.01
N LYS A 155 -46.62 -9.78 18.15
CA LYS A 155 -47.84 -9.37 17.40
C LYS A 155 -48.38 -10.46 16.49
N ILE A 156 -47.51 -11.23 15.83
CA ILE A 156 -47.91 -12.39 15.02
C ILE A 156 -48.59 -13.45 15.93
N GLY A 157 -48.04 -13.70 17.11
CA GLY A 157 -48.64 -14.61 18.10
C GLY A 157 -50.03 -14.16 18.55
N ASP A 158 -50.21 -12.87 18.85
CA ASP A 158 -51.51 -12.31 19.23
C ASP A 158 -52.52 -12.33 18.09
N MET A 159 -52.06 -12.07 16.86
CA MET A 159 -52.88 -12.23 15.66
C MET A 159 -53.34 -13.68 15.47
N GLY A 160 -52.48 -14.66 15.73
CA GLY A 160 -52.85 -16.07 15.74
C GLY A 160 -53.97 -16.39 16.74
N LYS A 161 -53.91 -15.84 17.97
CA LYS A 161 -54.98 -16.00 18.96
C LYS A 161 -56.29 -15.36 18.49
N MET A 162 -56.23 -14.15 17.92
CA MET A 162 -57.42 -13.48 17.37
C MET A 162 -58.07 -14.29 16.25
N VAL A 163 -57.29 -14.90 15.37
CA VAL A 163 -57.80 -15.79 14.31
C VAL A 163 -58.52 -17.00 14.90
N VAL A 164 -57.95 -17.65 15.93
CA VAL A 164 -58.61 -18.77 16.62
C VAL A 164 -59.92 -18.33 17.27
N SER A 165 -59.94 -17.20 17.99
CA SER A 165 -61.17 -16.67 18.60
C SER A 165 -62.22 -16.26 17.57
N ALA A 166 -61.80 -15.73 16.43
CA ALA A 166 -62.71 -15.41 15.32
C ALA A 166 -63.32 -16.70 14.72
N GLY A 167 -62.52 -17.76 14.57
CA GLY A 167 -63.00 -19.08 14.15
C GLY A 167 -64.08 -19.63 15.10
N GLN A 168 -63.85 -19.58 16.41
CA GLN A 168 -64.84 -19.99 17.42
C GLN A 168 -66.15 -19.20 17.31
N LYS A 169 -66.07 -17.87 17.15
CA LYS A 169 -67.27 -17.04 16.95
C LYS A 169 -68.02 -17.39 15.66
N ILE A 170 -67.31 -17.79 14.61
CA ILE A 170 -67.95 -18.26 13.37
C ILE A 170 -68.68 -19.58 13.61
N ASP A 171 -68.09 -20.50 14.38
CA ASP A 171 -68.76 -21.76 14.75
C ASP A 171 -70.02 -21.51 15.59
N ASP A 172 -69.96 -20.58 16.55
CA ASP A 172 -71.12 -20.15 17.34
C ASP A 172 -72.24 -19.57 16.46
N ILE A 173 -71.87 -18.71 15.50
CA ILE A 173 -72.81 -18.13 14.53
C ILE A 173 -73.46 -19.23 13.68
N ASN A 174 -72.68 -20.21 13.20
CA ASN A 174 -73.21 -21.33 12.42
C ASN A 174 -74.20 -22.18 13.24
N SER A 175 -73.91 -22.43 14.52
CA SER A 175 -74.83 -23.12 15.43
C SER A 175 -76.12 -22.34 15.62
N LEU A 176 -76.02 -21.03 15.90
CA LEU A 176 -77.18 -20.16 16.10
C LEU A 176 -78.04 -20.07 14.84
N ALA A 177 -77.42 -20.01 13.66
CA ALA A 177 -78.13 -20.03 12.38
C ALA A 177 -78.90 -21.34 12.19
N LYS A 178 -78.34 -22.49 12.58
CA LYS A 178 -79.00 -23.80 12.51
C LYS A 178 -80.18 -23.91 13.48
N ASP A 179 -80.05 -23.36 14.68
CA ASP A 179 -81.15 -23.28 15.65
C ASP A 179 -82.26 -22.35 15.15
N GLY A 180 -81.89 -21.24 14.51
CA GLY A 180 -82.80 -20.32 13.85
C GLY A 180 -83.58 -20.99 12.71
N GLU A 181 -82.91 -21.75 11.85
CA GLU A 181 -83.53 -22.56 10.79
C GLU A 181 -84.56 -23.54 11.37
N THR A 182 -84.18 -24.23 12.45
CA THR A 182 -85.06 -25.19 13.14
C THR A 182 -86.30 -24.50 13.72
N THR A 183 -86.12 -23.33 14.32
CA THR A 183 -87.22 -22.52 14.87
C THR A 183 -88.16 -22.02 13.76
N LEU A 184 -87.61 -21.54 12.65
CA LEU A 184 -88.39 -21.13 11.48
C LEU A 184 -89.19 -22.30 10.89
N SER A 185 -88.62 -23.50 10.85
CA SER A 185 -89.32 -24.72 10.42
C SER A 185 -90.53 -25.02 11.32
N LYS A 186 -90.35 -25.01 12.65
CA LYS A 186 -91.44 -25.19 13.63
C LYS A 186 -92.52 -24.12 13.52
N LEU A 187 -92.12 -22.88 13.27
CA LEU A 187 -93.04 -21.76 13.07
C LEU A 187 -93.89 -21.99 11.79
N ASN A 188 -93.26 -22.44 10.72
CA ASN A 188 -93.95 -22.79 9.48
C ASN A 188 -94.97 -23.93 9.66
N ASP A 189 -94.63 -24.97 10.43
CA ASP A 189 -95.56 -26.05 10.76
C ASP A 189 -96.73 -25.57 11.64
N SER A 190 -96.45 -24.70 12.61
CA SER A 190 -97.49 -24.09 13.44
C SER A 190 -98.44 -23.22 12.61
N MET A 191 -97.91 -22.45 11.66
CA MET A 191 -98.70 -21.66 10.72
C MET A 191 -99.62 -22.53 9.86
N LYS A 192 -99.16 -23.69 9.40
CA LYS A 192 -100.01 -24.67 8.70
C LYS A 192 -101.14 -25.17 9.60
N ALA A 193 -100.84 -25.54 10.84
CA ALA A 193 -101.86 -25.98 11.79
C ALA A 193 -102.91 -24.90 12.07
N VAL A 194 -102.48 -23.63 12.19
CA VAL A 194 -103.40 -22.48 12.34
C VAL A 194 -104.29 -22.31 11.09
N LEU A 195 -103.74 -22.46 9.89
CA LEU A 195 -104.52 -22.39 8.64
C LEU A 195 -105.56 -23.52 8.55
N GLU A 196 -105.18 -24.73 8.90
CA GLU A 196 -106.08 -25.89 8.92
C GLU A 196 -107.20 -25.73 9.97
N SER A 197 -106.85 -25.24 11.16
CA SER A 197 -107.83 -24.92 12.20
C SER A 197 -108.77 -23.79 11.77
N SER A 198 -108.27 -22.74 11.12
CA SER A 198 -109.10 -21.63 10.60
C SER A 198 -110.06 -22.10 9.51
N THR A 199 -109.62 -23.03 8.66
CA THR A 199 -110.47 -23.66 7.63
C THR A 199 -111.59 -24.46 8.28
N SER A 200 -111.26 -25.27 9.28
CA SER A 200 -112.24 -26.04 10.06
C SER A 200 -113.25 -25.12 10.76
N MET A 201 -112.78 -23.99 11.30
CA MET A 201 -113.64 -22.98 11.93
C MET A 201 -114.61 -22.36 10.92
N THR A 202 -114.15 -22.09 9.70
CA THR A 202 -114.99 -21.58 8.60
C THR A 202 -116.09 -22.60 8.24
N SER A 203 -115.75 -23.89 8.14
CA SER A 203 -116.74 -24.95 7.93
C SER A 203 -117.77 -25.05 9.07
N ILE A 204 -117.36 -24.84 10.32
CA ILE A 204 -118.29 -24.77 11.45
C ILE A 204 -119.24 -23.57 11.31
N ILE A 205 -118.74 -22.40 10.88
CA ILE A 205 -119.57 -21.22 10.63
C ILE A 205 -120.57 -21.47 9.49
N GLU A 206 -120.19 -22.16 8.43
CA GLU A 206 -121.11 -22.59 7.36
C GLU A 206 -122.24 -23.47 7.92
N ILE A 207 -121.90 -24.47 8.75
CA ILE A 207 -122.88 -25.33 9.41
C ILE A 207 -123.79 -24.51 10.35
N ILE A 208 -123.25 -23.57 11.12
CA ILE A 208 -124.04 -22.71 12.01
C ILE A 208 -125.00 -21.83 11.21
N ASN A 209 -124.59 -21.31 10.06
CA ASN A 209 -125.50 -20.57 9.16
C ASN A 209 -126.61 -21.48 8.63
N GLU A 210 -126.29 -22.70 8.18
CA GLU A 210 -127.30 -23.67 7.73
C GLU A 210 -128.29 -24.06 8.85
N ILE A 211 -127.80 -24.23 10.08
CA ILE A 211 -128.64 -24.46 11.26
C ILE A 211 -129.49 -23.22 11.57
N SER A 212 -128.92 -22.02 11.51
CA SER A 212 -129.64 -20.77 11.78
C SER A 212 -130.75 -20.54 10.76
N ASP A 213 -130.52 -20.84 9.48
CA ASP A 213 -131.54 -20.80 8.43
C ASP A 213 -132.66 -21.83 8.69
N ARG A 214 -132.30 -23.04 9.13
CA ARG A 214 -133.28 -24.06 9.57
C ARG A 214 -134.07 -23.61 10.79
N ILE A 215 -133.43 -23.04 11.80
CA ILE A 215 -134.10 -22.50 12.99
C ILE A 215 -135.03 -21.38 12.58
N ASN A 216 -134.58 -20.43 11.74
CA ASN A 216 -135.39 -19.33 11.23
C ASN A 216 -136.65 -19.84 10.51
N LEU A 217 -136.51 -20.87 9.65
CA LEU A 217 -137.64 -21.54 8.99
C LEU A 217 -138.56 -22.26 9.98
N LEU A 218 -138.01 -22.94 11.00
CA LEU A 218 -138.78 -23.59 12.06
C LEU A 218 -139.54 -22.58 12.92
N SER A 219 -138.92 -21.46 13.29
CA SER A 219 -139.57 -20.37 14.02
C SER A 219 -140.62 -19.66 13.18
N LEU A 220 -140.40 -19.54 11.87
CA LEU A 220 -141.38 -18.99 10.94
C LEU A 220 -142.60 -19.91 10.83
N ASN A 221 -142.39 -21.23 10.68
CA ASN A 221 -143.48 -22.22 10.69
C ASN A 221 -144.22 -22.23 12.04
N ALA A 222 -143.50 -22.19 13.17
CA ALA A 222 -144.12 -22.15 14.49
C ALA A 222 -144.90 -20.84 14.74
N ALA A 223 -144.45 -19.70 14.20
CA ALA A 223 -145.18 -18.44 14.26
C ALA A 223 -146.44 -18.44 13.37
N ILE A 224 -146.41 -19.13 12.23
CA ILE A 224 -147.58 -19.37 11.37
C ILE A 224 -148.59 -20.31 12.05
N GLU A 225 -148.11 -21.30 12.81
CA GLU A 225 -148.95 -22.32 13.44
C GLU A 225 -149.48 -21.88 14.83
N ALA A 226 -148.92 -20.81 15.40
CA ALA A 226 -149.38 -20.16 16.63
C ALA A 226 -150.27 -18.92 16.41
N ALA A 227 -150.47 -18.46 15.16
CA ALA A 227 -151.32 -17.33 14.76
C ALA A 227 -152.65 -17.81 14.15
#